data_AF-A0A380MSW7-F1
#
_entry.id   AF-A0A380MSW7-F1
#
_cell.length_a   1.000
_cell.length_b   1.000
_cell.length_c   1.000
_cell.angle_alpha   90.00
_cell.angle_beta   90.00
_cell.angle_gamma   90.00
#
_symmetry.space_group_name_H-M   'P 1'
#
loop_
_entity.id
_entity.type
_entity.pdbx_description
1 polymer ?
#
loop_
_entity_poly.entity_id
_entity_poly.type
_entity_poly.pdbx_seq_one_letter_code
_entity_poly.pdbx_strand_id
1 'polypeptide(L)'
;MNKKRFIGLSFLLTSLLLGACASNDAVLPETSKTKQAATKREMVKNARSAVSWNGVYQGIFPCAGCEGVATMLQLNADSTYLLRTRMLGKEEIDRKSEGSFTWMPDNSHIQLQGHSQNRFFRVGEGFLQLTLPDGKPIPSNNPEAFFLEKTD
;
A
#
# COMPACT_ATOMS: atom_id res chain seq x y z
N MET A 1 -43.89 51.76 -2.43
CA MET A 1 -43.44 52.80 -3.39
C MET A 1 -42.08 52.40 -3.94
N ASN A 2 -41.70 52.51 -5.21
CA ASN A 2 -42.40 52.88 -6.44
C ASN A 2 -41.66 52.23 -7.62
N LYS A 3 -42.46 51.88 -8.62
CA LYS A 3 -42.13 51.34 -9.94
C LYS A 3 -41.20 52.30 -10.72
N LYS A 4 -40.44 51.77 -11.70
CA LYS A 4 -40.70 51.97 -13.15
C LYS A 4 -39.65 51.27 -14.02
N ARG A 5 -40.17 50.50 -14.98
CA ARG A 5 -39.49 50.05 -16.20
C ARG A 5 -39.52 51.20 -17.21
N PHE A 6 -38.46 51.40 -18.00
CA PHE A 6 -38.58 52.09 -19.28
C PHE A 6 -37.61 51.49 -20.32
N ILE A 7 -38.17 51.34 -21.51
CA ILE A 7 -37.70 50.68 -22.73
C ILE A 7 -36.77 51.62 -23.50
N GLY A 8 -35.71 51.09 -24.10
CA GLY A 8 -34.90 51.77 -25.12
C GLY A 8 -34.43 50.79 -26.18
N LEU A 9 -34.98 50.95 -27.38
CA LEU A 9 -34.74 50.18 -28.62
C LEU A 9 -33.93 51.08 -29.57
N SER A 10 -32.96 50.52 -30.33
CA SER A 10 -32.12 51.11 -31.41
C SER A 10 -30.67 51.38 -31.03
N PHE A 11 -29.65 51.23 -31.87
CA PHE A 11 -29.40 50.53 -33.15
C PHE A 11 -27.86 50.66 -33.36
N LEU A 12 -27.20 49.61 -33.83
CA LEU A 12 -25.86 49.54 -34.47
C LEU A 12 -24.70 50.47 -34.01
N LEU A 13 -23.58 49.86 -33.62
CA LEU A 13 -22.37 49.94 -34.46
C LEU A 13 -21.42 48.76 -34.20
N THR A 14 -21.12 48.07 -35.29
CA THR A 14 -20.17 46.98 -35.44
C THR A 14 -18.72 47.47 -35.36
N SER A 15 -17.89 46.82 -34.55
CA SER A 15 -16.44 46.79 -34.77
C SER A 15 -15.92 45.39 -34.46
N LEU A 16 -15.64 44.72 -35.57
CA LEU A 16 -15.01 43.44 -35.77
C LEU A 16 -13.58 43.47 -35.21
N LEU A 17 -13.26 42.60 -34.24
CA LEU A 17 -11.89 42.27 -33.88
C LEU A 17 -11.71 40.76 -34.06
N LEU A 18 -11.00 40.38 -35.12
CA LEU A 18 -10.51 39.04 -35.33
C LEU A 18 -9.42 38.76 -34.29
N GLY A 19 -9.70 37.85 -33.35
CA GLY A 19 -8.73 37.26 -32.43
C GLY A 19 -8.64 35.76 -32.71
N ALA A 20 -7.42 35.28 -32.93
CA ALA A 20 -7.06 34.00 -33.53
C ALA A 20 -7.61 32.73 -32.83
N CYS A 21 -7.84 31.70 -33.64
CA CYS A 21 -8.11 30.33 -33.20
C CYS A 21 -6.89 29.73 -32.49
N ALA A 22 -7.10 29.14 -31.33
CA ALA A 22 -6.40 27.95 -30.88
C ALA A 22 -7.44 26.98 -30.32
N SER A 23 -7.66 25.90 -31.07
CA SER A 23 -8.57 24.80 -30.72
C SER A 23 -8.07 24.10 -29.46
N ASN A 24 -8.98 23.76 -28.55
CA ASN A 24 -8.87 22.54 -27.74
C ASN A 24 -10.29 22.11 -27.32
N ASP A 25 -10.66 20.93 -27.81
CA ASP A 25 -11.90 20.23 -27.50
C ASP A 25 -12.01 19.84 -26.02
N ALA A 26 -13.27 19.85 -25.60
CA ALA A 26 -13.94 19.08 -24.55
C ALA A 26 -13.10 18.18 -23.61
N VAL A 27 -13.48 18.19 -22.32
CA VAL A 27 -14.25 17.13 -21.65
C VAL A 27 -14.12 17.34 -20.13
N LEU A 28 -15.26 17.60 -19.48
CA LEU A 28 -15.46 17.31 -18.05
C LEU A 28 -15.43 15.79 -17.86
N PRO A 29 -14.71 15.24 -16.88
CA PRO A 29 -15.09 13.95 -16.33
C PRO A 29 -15.88 14.16 -15.04
N GLU A 30 -17.15 13.77 -15.13
CA GLU A 30 -17.98 13.42 -13.99
C GLU A 30 -17.36 12.28 -13.18
N THR A 31 -17.60 12.37 -11.86
CA THR A 31 -17.87 11.28 -10.91
C THR A 31 -17.46 9.87 -11.34
N SER A 32 -16.37 9.36 -10.77
CA SER A 32 -16.15 7.91 -10.66
C SER A 32 -16.09 7.49 -9.20
N LYS A 33 -17.05 6.63 -8.84
CA LYS A 33 -17.11 5.89 -7.59
C LYS A 33 -15.78 5.19 -7.35
N THR A 34 -15.09 5.51 -6.27
CA THR A 34 -13.94 4.73 -5.79
C THR A 34 -14.45 3.38 -5.27
N LYS A 35 -14.63 2.42 -6.19
CA LYS A 35 -14.41 1.01 -5.87
C LYS A 35 -12.91 0.89 -5.60
N GLN A 36 -12.52 0.47 -4.40
CA GLN A 36 -11.16 0.01 -4.12
C GLN A 36 -10.73 -0.95 -5.23
N ALA A 37 -9.83 -0.48 -6.09
CA ALA A 37 -9.05 -1.35 -6.93
C ALA A 37 -8.07 -2.06 -5.98
N ALA A 38 -8.03 -3.39 -6.01
CA ALA A 38 -6.93 -4.14 -5.44
C ALA A 38 -5.65 -3.65 -6.13
N THR A 39 -4.87 -2.83 -5.44
CA THR A 39 -3.57 -2.37 -5.93
C THR A 39 -2.72 -3.62 -6.13
N LYS A 40 -2.41 -3.94 -7.39
CA LYS A 40 -1.52 -5.05 -7.71
C LYS A 40 -0.18 -4.78 -7.00
N ARG A 41 0.21 -5.64 -6.05
CA ARG A 41 1.47 -5.51 -5.33
C ARG A 41 2.63 -5.50 -6.32
N GLU A 42 3.34 -4.38 -6.37
CA GLU A 42 4.47 -4.21 -7.27
C GLU A 42 5.73 -4.81 -6.63
N MET A 43 6.32 -5.76 -7.34
CA MET A 43 7.59 -6.34 -6.96
C MET A 43 8.72 -5.46 -7.50
N VAL A 44 9.37 -4.71 -6.62
CA VAL A 44 10.56 -3.92 -6.98
C VAL A 44 11.84 -4.76 -6.90
N LYS A 45 12.87 -4.35 -7.63
CA LYS A 45 14.25 -4.83 -7.46
C LYS A 45 14.99 -3.91 -6.50
N ASN A 46 15.90 -4.45 -5.70
CA ASN A 46 16.70 -3.68 -4.73
C ASN A 46 15.81 -2.83 -3.80
N ALA A 47 14.84 -3.48 -3.17
CA ALA A 47 13.87 -2.83 -2.30
C ALA A 47 14.53 -1.99 -1.20
N ARG A 48 15.71 -2.41 -0.71
CA ARG A 48 16.49 -1.69 0.31
C ARG A 48 16.67 -0.20 0.03
N SER A 49 16.92 0.16 -1.23
CA SER A 49 17.09 1.55 -1.65
C SER A 49 15.91 2.10 -2.46
N ALA A 50 15.01 1.24 -2.94
CA ALA A 50 13.95 1.63 -3.85
C ALA A 50 12.62 2.01 -3.16
N VAL A 51 12.39 1.55 -1.93
CA VAL A 51 11.10 1.73 -1.23
C VAL A 51 11.28 2.22 0.20
N SER A 52 10.25 2.85 0.76
CA SER A 52 10.20 3.26 2.17
C SER A 52 9.83 2.08 3.07
N TRP A 53 10.77 1.16 3.28
CA TRP A 53 10.57 -0.16 3.91
C TRP A 53 10.44 -0.16 5.44
N ASN A 54 10.88 0.87 6.15
CA ASN A 54 10.71 0.92 7.60
C ASN A 54 9.28 1.31 7.94
N GLY A 55 8.71 0.69 8.98
CA GLY A 55 7.34 0.92 9.41
C GLY A 55 6.68 -0.32 10.01
N VAL A 56 5.36 -0.25 10.16
CA VAL A 56 4.53 -1.27 10.81
C VAL A 56 3.71 -2.03 9.78
N TYR A 57 3.91 -3.34 9.75
CA TYR A 57 3.26 -4.26 8.83
C TYR A 57 2.32 -5.20 9.57
N GLN A 58 1.13 -5.45 9.03
CA GLN A 58 0.12 -6.29 9.66
C GLN A 58 -0.55 -7.24 8.67
N GLY A 59 -0.94 -8.41 9.17
CA GLY A 59 -1.67 -9.41 8.39
C GLY A 59 -1.99 -10.65 9.22
N ILE A 60 -2.70 -11.61 8.61
CA ILE A 60 -3.08 -12.87 9.26
C ILE A 60 -2.52 -14.01 8.41
N PHE A 61 -1.55 -14.74 8.97
CA PHE A 61 -0.98 -15.91 8.30
C PHE A 61 -1.81 -17.17 8.54
N PRO A 62 -1.86 -18.10 7.56
CA PRO A 62 -2.49 -19.41 7.74
C PRO A 62 -1.87 -20.16 8.93
N CYS A 63 -2.71 -20.93 9.62
CA CYS A 63 -2.34 -21.69 10.78
C CYS A 63 -2.81 -23.14 10.64
N ALA A 64 -1.92 -24.09 10.84
CA ALA A 64 -2.31 -25.50 10.88
C ALA A 64 -3.03 -25.78 12.21
N GLY A 65 -4.37 -25.87 12.17
CA GLY A 65 -5.19 -26.21 13.33
C GLY A 65 -5.67 -25.02 14.18
N CYS A 66 -5.47 -23.78 13.72
CA CYS A 66 -6.12 -22.59 14.28
C CYS A 66 -6.69 -21.70 13.17
N GLU A 67 -7.47 -20.67 13.53
CA GLU A 67 -8.15 -19.82 12.54
C GLU A 67 -7.18 -18.91 11.78
N GLY A 68 -6.01 -18.64 12.37
CA GLY A 68 -4.95 -17.85 11.78
C GLY A 68 -3.97 -17.34 12.83
N VAL A 69 -2.89 -16.72 12.37
CA VAL A 69 -1.93 -16.03 13.24
C VAL A 69 -1.89 -14.56 12.86
N ALA A 70 -2.60 -13.73 13.64
CA ALA A 70 -2.50 -12.28 13.51
C ALA A 70 -1.07 -11.85 13.83
N THR A 71 -0.43 -11.17 12.90
CA THR A 71 0.99 -10.84 12.93
C THR A 71 1.15 -9.34 12.75
N MET A 72 1.90 -8.71 13.64
CA MET A 72 2.39 -7.34 13.52
C MET A 72 3.92 -7.37 13.52
N LEU A 73 4.54 -6.82 12.49
CA LEU A 73 5.98 -6.69 12.37
C LEU A 73 6.34 -5.22 12.16
N GLN A 74 7.05 -4.64 13.11
CA GLN A 74 7.66 -3.33 12.99
C GLN A 74 9.12 -3.49 12.56
N LEU A 75 9.52 -2.81 11.49
CA LEU A 75 10.91 -2.73 11.03
C LEU A 75 11.44 -1.31 11.27
N ASN A 76 12.55 -1.21 11.99
CA ASN A 76 13.20 0.07 12.30
C ASN A 76 14.37 0.34 11.35
N ALA A 77 14.69 1.62 11.14
CA ALA A 77 15.76 2.07 10.25
C ALA A 77 17.16 1.54 10.67
N ASP A 78 17.36 1.28 11.96
CA ASP A 78 18.58 0.75 12.56
C ASP A 78 18.74 -0.78 12.43
N SER A 79 17.89 -1.42 11.62
CA SER A 79 17.86 -2.87 11.40
C SER A 79 17.44 -3.70 12.62
N THR A 80 16.69 -3.09 13.55
CA THR A 80 15.97 -3.81 14.62
C THR A 80 14.51 -4.06 14.24
N TYR A 81 13.88 -5.03 14.89
CA TYR A 81 12.46 -5.31 14.71
C TYR A 81 11.74 -5.59 16.02
N LEU A 82 10.43 -5.36 16.00
CA LEU A 82 9.47 -5.86 16.98
C LEU A 82 8.42 -6.72 16.27
N LEU A 83 8.29 -7.98 16.70
CA LEU A 83 7.30 -8.92 16.19
C LEU A 83 6.31 -9.27 17.30
N ARG A 84 5.02 -9.10 17.03
CA ARG A 84 3.93 -9.60 17.85
C ARG A 84 3.07 -10.55 17.05
N THR A 85 2.72 -11.69 17.65
CA THR A 85 1.86 -12.70 17.02
C THR A 85 0.78 -13.15 17.99
N ARG A 86 -0.46 -13.23 17.53
CA ARG A 86 -1.58 -13.81 18.27
C ARG A 86 -2.20 -14.95 17.48
N MET A 87 -2.25 -16.14 18.07
CA MET A 87 -3.07 -17.24 17.50
C MET A 87 -4.55 -16.93 17.67
N LEU A 88 -5.34 -17.18 16.65
CA LEU A 88 -6.79 -16.92 16.63
C LEU A 88 -7.58 -18.23 16.79
N GLY A 89 -8.69 -18.17 17.53
CA GLY A 89 -9.60 -19.28 17.76
C GLY A 89 -9.55 -19.82 19.20
N LYS A 90 -9.52 -21.14 19.35
CA LYS A 90 -9.81 -21.82 20.65
C LYS A 90 -8.85 -21.48 21.80
N GLU A 91 -7.60 -21.17 21.49
CA GLU A 91 -6.61 -20.73 22.48
C GLU A 91 -5.86 -19.53 21.92
N GLU A 92 -6.18 -18.33 22.43
CA GLU A 92 -5.49 -17.11 22.05
C GLU A 92 -4.16 -17.00 22.81
N ILE A 93 -3.06 -17.32 22.13
CA ILE A 93 -1.71 -17.13 22.66
C ILE A 93 -1.08 -15.92 21.99
N ASP A 94 -0.76 -14.91 22.80
CA ASP A 94 -0.02 -13.72 22.38
C ASP A 94 1.47 -13.90 22.67
N ARG A 95 2.31 -13.57 21.70
CA ARG A 95 3.77 -13.65 21.80
C ARG A 95 4.38 -12.38 21.28
N LYS A 96 5.37 -11.87 22.00
CA LYS A 96 6.21 -10.74 21.62
C LYS A 96 7.65 -11.21 21.51
N SER A 97 8.35 -10.78 20.46
CA SER A 97 9.79 -11.00 20.29
C SER A 97 10.42 -9.80 19.61
N GLU A 98 11.65 -9.49 20.01
CA GLU A 98 12.46 -8.40 19.48
C GLU A 98 13.80 -8.98 19.01
N GLY A 99 14.43 -8.31 18.05
CA GLY A 99 15.70 -8.76 17.49
C GLY A 99 16.23 -7.81 16.44
N SER A 100 17.21 -8.28 15.68
CA SER A 100 17.73 -7.59 14.50
C SER A 100 17.34 -8.32 13.23
N PHE A 101 17.42 -7.65 12.10
CA PHE A 101 17.28 -8.30 10.79
C PHE A 101 18.44 -7.95 9.88
N THR A 102 18.70 -8.82 8.92
CA THR A 102 19.76 -8.66 7.94
C THR A 102 19.17 -8.67 6.54
N TRP A 103 19.63 -7.76 5.69
CA TRP A 103 19.34 -7.80 4.27
C TRP A 103 20.10 -8.95 3.61
N MET A 104 19.40 -9.69 2.74
CA MET A 104 19.98 -10.76 1.93
C MET A 104 20.79 -10.17 0.76
N PRO A 105 21.67 -10.94 0.10
CA PRO A 105 22.55 -10.44 -0.96
C PRO A 105 21.83 -9.80 -2.16
N ASP A 106 20.56 -10.11 -2.37
CA ASP A 106 19.75 -9.54 -3.45
C ASP A 106 19.15 -8.16 -3.14
N ASN A 107 19.42 -7.63 -1.95
CA ASN A 107 18.90 -6.36 -1.42
C ASN A 107 17.37 -6.20 -1.51
N SER A 108 16.65 -7.32 -1.58
CA SER A 108 15.19 -7.34 -1.72
C SER A 108 14.54 -8.24 -0.68
N HIS A 109 15.30 -9.13 -0.05
CA HIS A 109 14.85 -9.92 1.09
C HIS A 109 15.53 -9.51 2.39
N ILE A 110 14.82 -9.73 3.49
CA ILE A 110 15.35 -9.63 4.85
C ILE A 110 15.18 -10.97 5.58
N GLN A 111 16.10 -11.25 6.49
CA GLN A 111 16.02 -12.35 7.45
C GLN A 111 15.92 -11.77 8.85
N LEU A 112 14.87 -12.12 9.59
CA LEU A 112 14.78 -11.83 11.02
C LEU A 112 15.74 -12.75 11.81
N GLN A 113 16.49 -12.18 12.74
CA GLN A 113 17.43 -12.88 13.61
C GLN A 113 16.88 -12.88 15.05
N GLY A 114 16.85 -14.05 15.70
CA GLY A 114 16.40 -14.17 17.09
C GLY A 114 16.24 -15.62 17.54
N HIS A 115 16.15 -15.84 18.86
CA HIS A 115 16.23 -17.15 19.51
C HIS A 115 15.18 -18.20 19.08
N SER A 116 14.10 -17.80 18.40
CA SER A 116 13.01 -18.72 18.07
C SER A 116 12.43 -18.57 16.65
N GLN A 117 12.86 -17.59 15.84
CA GLN A 117 12.15 -17.27 14.59
C GLN A 117 13.09 -16.80 13.47
N ASN A 118 13.63 -17.76 12.71
CA ASN A 118 14.20 -17.48 11.38
C ASN A 118 13.04 -17.32 10.40
N ARG A 119 12.65 -16.07 10.11
CA ARG A 119 11.65 -15.75 9.07
C ARG A 119 12.31 -14.93 7.97
N PHE A 120 11.93 -15.22 6.73
CA PHE A 120 12.42 -14.52 5.54
C PHE A 120 11.27 -13.75 4.92
N PHE A 121 11.51 -12.50 4.57
CA PHE A 121 10.52 -11.66 3.92
C PHE A 121 11.09 -11.04 2.66
N ARG A 122 10.33 -11.07 1.57
CA ARG A 122 10.55 -10.20 0.42
C ARG A 122 9.91 -8.84 0.71
N VAL A 123 10.68 -7.78 0.53
CA VAL A 123 10.23 -6.41 0.75
C VAL A 123 9.68 -5.83 -0.56
N GLY A 124 8.53 -5.18 -0.50
CA GLY A 124 7.95 -4.45 -1.61
C GLY A 124 7.39 -3.09 -1.18
N GLU A 125 6.89 -2.32 -2.14
CA GLU A 125 6.27 -1.02 -1.87
C GLU A 125 4.99 -1.23 -1.05
N GLY A 126 5.02 -0.86 0.23
CA GLY A 126 3.88 -0.97 1.13
C GLY A 126 3.57 -2.37 1.67
N PHE A 127 4.42 -3.38 1.46
CA PHE A 127 4.15 -4.74 1.98
C PHE A 127 5.42 -5.55 2.28
N LEU A 128 5.24 -6.63 3.04
CA LEU A 128 6.19 -7.73 3.21
C LEU A 128 5.54 -9.04 2.80
N GLN A 129 6.22 -9.86 2.01
CA GLN A 129 5.79 -11.22 1.68
C GLN A 129 6.63 -12.22 2.45
N LEU A 130 6.01 -13.12 3.21
CA LEU A 130 6.71 -14.24 3.84
C LEU A 130 7.19 -15.23 2.76
N THR A 131 8.48 -15.57 2.79
CA THR A 131 9.11 -16.47 1.81
C THR A 131 9.77 -17.66 2.49
N LEU A 132 10.13 -18.64 1.68
CA LEU A 132 11.07 -19.68 2.07
C LEU A 132 12.50 -19.09 2.25
N PRO A 133 13.41 -19.82 2.92
CA PRO A 133 14.80 -19.37 3.09
C PRO A 133 15.57 -19.14 1.78
N ASP A 134 15.16 -19.80 0.69
CA ASP A 134 15.74 -19.59 -0.64
C ASP A 134 15.17 -18.36 -1.37
N GLY A 135 14.33 -17.57 -0.70
CA GLY A 135 13.67 -16.37 -1.23
C GLY A 135 12.47 -16.65 -2.13
N LYS A 136 12.09 -17.92 -2.36
CA LYS A 136 10.90 -18.21 -3.17
C LYS A 136 9.62 -18.00 -2.37
N PRO A 137 8.51 -17.63 -3.04
CA PRO A 137 7.19 -17.64 -2.43
C PRO A 137 6.87 -19.00 -1.81
N ILE A 138 6.14 -19.00 -0.69
CA ILE A 138 5.62 -20.23 -0.10
C ILE A 138 4.61 -20.87 -1.07
N PRO A 139 4.79 -22.14 -1.50
CA PRO A 139 3.84 -22.84 -2.35
C PRO A 139 2.48 -22.95 -1.65
N SER A 140 1.43 -22.40 -2.26
CA SER A 140 0.09 -22.35 -1.69
C SER A 140 -0.97 -22.16 -2.78
N ASN A 141 -2.18 -22.65 -2.54
CA ASN A 141 -3.36 -22.33 -3.34
C ASN A 141 -3.91 -20.91 -3.05
N ASN A 142 -3.47 -20.30 -1.95
CA ASN A 142 -3.78 -18.94 -1.56
C ASN A 142 -2.46 -18.20 -1.20
N PRO A 143 -1.71 -17.70 -2.19
CA PRO A 143 -0.46 -16.98 -1.96
C PRO A 143 -0.66 -15.63 -1.26
N GLU A 144 -1.83 -15.03 -1.41
CA GLU A 144 -2.20 -13.74 -0.81
C GLU A 144 -2.20 -13.79 0.73
N ALA A 145 -2.41 -14.96 1.32
CA ALA A 145 -2.40 -15.14 2.76
C ALA A 145 -1.00 -15.01 3.40
N PHE A 146 0.07 -14.85 2.61
CA PHE A 146 1.45 -14.73 3.10
C PHE A 146 2.00 -13.31 3.00
N PHE A 147 1.12 -12.30 2.96
CA PHE A 147 1.50 -10.90 2.95
C PHE A 147 1.17 -10.21 4.28
N LEU A 148 2.02 -9.26 4.66
CA LEU A 148 1.74 -8.23 5.66
C LEU A 148 1.69 -6.89 4.92
N GLU A 149 0.63 -6.13 5.12
CA GLU A 149 0.46 -4.80 4.52
C GLU A 149 0.98 -3.74 5.49
N LYS A 150 1.60 -2.69 4.95
CA LYS A 150 2.05 -1.54 5.75
C LYS A 150 0.83 -0.75 6.25
N THR A 151 0.90 -0.29 7.49
CA THR A 151 -0.25 0.32 8.21
C THR A 151 0.03 1.70 8.78
N ASP A 152 1.25 2.21 8.61
CA ASP A 152 1.71 3.53 9.05
C ASP A 152 2.19 4.43 7.90
#